data_AF-A0A7D9HVY6-F1
#
_entry.id   AF-A0A7D9HVY6-F1
#
_cell.length_a   1.000
_cell.length_b   1.000
_cell.length_c   1.000
_cell.angle_alpha   90.00
_cell.angle_beta   90.00
_cell.angle_gamma   90.00
#
_symmetry.space_group_name_H-M   'P 1'
#
loop_
_entity.id
_entity.type
_entity.pdbx_description
1 polymer ?
#
loop_
_entity_poly.entity_id
_entity_poly.type
_entity_poly.pdbx_seq_one_letter_code
_entity_poly.pdbx_strand_id
1 'polypeptide(L)'
;MAENPPQTSSMAEEEEFLPGHPNVVSFTQNCFGKLVKATQKAHGLPKPGDDFEFYSSFPDFREFCKTQGGRVLNNVGKLLKLEHVSCGWPSETDYEHSMDTDDIFESLVEANDILLERIDSCLDEASGLRKNRKPVLPKSMQQSTP
;
A
#
# COMPACT_ATOMS: atom_id res chain seq x y z
N MET A 1 -54.07 26.36 20.02
CA MET A 1 -53.43 25.16 19.46
C MET A 1 -52.71 25.59 18.20
N ALA A 2 -51.41 25.86 18.28
CA ALA A 2 -50.56 26.04 17.11
C ALA A 2 -49.49 24.96 17.21
N GLU A 3 -49.64 23.95 16.38
CA GLU A 3 -48.77 22.79 16.28
C GLU A 3 -47.47 23.25 15.60
N ASN A 4 -46.35 23.12 16.30
CA ASN A 4 -45.03 23.43 15.77
C ASN A 4 -44.58 22.20 14.95
N PRO A 5 -44.27 22.32 13.65
CA PRO A 5 -43.82 21.18 12.86
C PRO A 5 -42.44 20.69 13.37
N PRO A 6 -42.15 19.38 13.24
CA PRO A 6 -40.91 18.82 13.76
C PRO A 6 -39.74 19.39 12.99
N GLN A 7 -38.79 19.99 13.71
CA GLN A 7 -37.47 20.29 13.19
C GLN A 7 -36.81 18.95 12.84
N THR A 8 -36.83 18.62 11.55
CA THR A 8 -35.97 17.59 10.98
C THR A 8 -34.53 18.02 11.25
N SER A 9 -33.96 17.48 12.32
CA SER A 9 -32.54 17.57 12.62
C SER A 9 -31.80 16.92 11.46
N SER A 10 -31.39 17.73 10.49
CA SER A 10 -30.42 17.35 9.47
C SER A 10 -29.13 16.97 10.21
N MET A 11 -28.95 15.67 10.46
CA MET A 11 -27.62 15.12 10.69
C MET A 11 -26.82 15.49 9.45
N ALA A 12 -25.98 16.49 9.57
CA ALA A 12 -24.97 16.75 8.57
C ALA A 12 -24.14 15.47 8.49
N GLU A 13 -24.32 14.72 7.41
CA GLU A 13 -23.40 13.67 7.01
C GLU A 13 -22.05 14.37 6.87
N GLU A 14 -21.20 14.28 7.90
CA GLU A 14 -19.80 14.65 7.77
C GLU A 14 -19.28 13.87 6.56
N GLU A 15 -18.83 14.60 5.54
CA GLU A 15 -18.37 14.03 4.27
C GLU A 15 -17.23 13.04 4.58
N GLU A 16 -17.56 11.75 4.66
CA GLU A 16 -16.62 10.72 5.06
C GLU A 16 -15.54 10.59 3.99
N PHE A 17 -14.27 10.74 4.38
CA PHE A 17 -13.12 10.57 3.49
C PHE A 17 -13.14 9.22 2.76
N LEU A 18 -13.47 8.16 3.48
CA LEU A 18 -13.74 6.81 2.98
C LEU A 18 -14.84 6.18 3.84
N PRO A 19 -15.62 5.21 3.33
CA PRO A 19 -16.67 4.56 4.11
C PRO A 19 -16.14 4.02 5.45
N GLY A 20 -16.72 4.52 6.56
CA GLY A 20 -16.31 4.15 7.92
C GLY A 20 -15.05 4.83 8.44
N HIS A 21 -14.51 5.82 7.71
CA HIS A 21 -13.32 6.57 8.08
C HIS A 21 -13.52 8.09 7.83
N PRO A 22 -13.64 8.91 8.90
CA PRO A 22 -13.92 10.34 8.75
C PRO A 22 -12.77 11.14 8.15
N ASN A 23 -11.52 10.65 8.26
CA ASN A 23 -10.35 11.32 7.69
C ASN A 23 -9.20 10.33 7.47
N VAL A 24 -8.17 10.78 6.75
CA VAL A 24 -6.96 9.99 6.46
C VAL A 24 -6.29 9.48 7.73
N VAL A 25 -6.26 10.26 8.82
CA VAL A 25 -5.62 9.86 10.08
C VAL A 25 -6.33 8.67 10.71
N SER A 26 -7.67 8.68 10.74
CA SER A 26 -8.48 7.56 11.24
C SER A 26 -8.28 6.30 10.40
N PHE A 27 -8.25 6.44 9.07
CA PHE A 27 -7.94 5.34 8.17
C PHE A 27 -6.54 4.76 8.44
N THR A 28 -5.50 5.61 8.48
CA THR A 28 -4.11 5.19 8.72
C THR A 28 -3.95 4.49 10.06
N GLN A 29 -4.52 5.03 11.14
CA GLN A 29 -4.45 4.41 12.48
C GLN A 29 -5.14 3.05 12.51
N ASN A 30 -6.31 2.91 11.85
CA ASN A 30 -7.01 1.64 11.77
C ASN A 30 -6.20 0.59 11.01
N CYS A 31 -5.68 0.95 9.84
CA CYS A 31 -4.84 0.08 9.02
C CYS A 31 -3.57 -0.33 9.76
N PHE A 32 -2.86 0.63 10.37
CA PHE A 32 -1.67 0.36 11.17
C PHE A 32 -1.95 -0.61 12.32
N GLY A 33 -3.04 -0.41 13.06
CA GLY A 33 -3.45 -1.32 14.13
C GLY A 33 -3.73 -2.75 13.64
N LYS A 34 -4.32 -2.90 12.45
CA LYS A 34 -4.53 -4.21 11.82
C LYS A 34 -3.20 -4.85 11.39
N LEU A 35 -2.29 -4.09 10.78
CA LEU A 35 -0.96 -4.55 10.40
C LEU A 35 -0.16 -5.03 11.60
N VAL A 36 -0.08 -4.22 12.67
CA VAL A 36 0.62 -4.60 13.91
C VAL A 36 0.07 -5.91 14.50
N LYS A 37 -1.25 -6.06 14.58
CA LYS A 37 -1.88 -7.30 15.06
C LYS A 37 -1.57 -8.50 14.16
N ALA A 38 -1.56 -8.29 12.84
CA ALA A 38 -1.20 -9.34 11.88
C ALA A 38 0.26 -9.78 12.07
N THR A 39 1.20 -8.83 12.18
CA THR A 39 2.62 -9.09 12.45
C THR A 39 2.82 -9.81 13.78
N GLN A 40 2.13 -9.39 14.84
CA GLN A 40 2.18 -10.08 16.13
C GLN A 40 1.71 -11.53 16.04
N LYS A 41 0.63 -11.80 15.30
CA LYS A 41 0.16 -13.17 15.05
C LYS A 41 1.14 -13.98 14.20
N ALA A 42 1.76 -13.36 13.20
CA ALA A 42 2.79 -14.00 12.38
C ALA A 42 4.02 -14.40 13.20
N HIS A 43 4.43 -13.60 14.19
CA HIS A 43 5.49 -13.98 15.14
C HIS A 43 5.12 -15.17 16.04
N GLY A 44 3.83 -15.51 16.15
CA GLY A 44 3.36 -16.69 16.86
C GLY A 44 3.43 -17.98 16.05
N LEU A 45 3.81 -17.91 14.76
CA LEU A 45 4.01 -19.10 13.94
C LEU A 45 5.30 -19.85 14.34
N PRO A 46 5.40 -21.15 14.04
CA PRO A 46 6.62 -21.93 14.24
C PRO A 46 7.84 -21.22 13.64
N LYS A 47 8.90 -21.09 14.44
CA LYS A 47 10.13 -20.43 14.02
C LYS A 47 10.87 -21.31 13.00
N PRO A 48 11.63 -20.70 12.07
CA PRO A 48 12.51 -21.45 11.17
C PRO A 48 13.41 -22.42 11.92
N GLY A 49 13.62 -23.62 11.35
CA GLY A 49 14.36 -24.73 11.97
C GLY A 49 13.42 -25.86 12.41
N ASP A 50 13.83 -26.60 13.44
CA ASP A 50 13.18 -27.84 13.89
C ASP A 50 11.68 -27.69 14.15
N ASP A 51 11.25 -26.58 14.77
CA ASP A 51 9.83 -26.31 15.03
C ASP A 51 9.06 -26.21 13.71
N PHE A 52 9.49 -25.38 12.77
CA PHE A 52 8.83 -25.23 11.48
C PHE A 52 8.84 -26.53 10.67
N GLU A 53 9.94 -27.28 10.68
CA GLU A 53 10.04 -28.58 10.01
C GLU A 53 9.05 -29.60 10.60
N PHE A 54 8.96 -29.67 11.92
CA PHE A 54 7.99 -30.51 12.63
C PHE A 54 6.56 -30.16 12.22
N TYR A 55 6.17 -28.89 12.31
CA TYR A 55 4.82 -28.47 11.94
C TYR A 55 4.54 -28.65 10.44
N SER A 56 5.57 -28.49 9.59
CA SER A 56 5.46 -28.71 8.15
C SER A 56 5.23 -30.17 7.78
N SER A 57 5.39 -31.13 8.70
CA SER A 57 4.97 -32.52 8.46
C SER A 57 3.44 -32.66 8.35
N PHE A 58 2.67 -31.76 8.98
CA PHE A 58 1.20 -31.79 8.94
C PHE A 58 0.66 -31.10 7.67
N PRO A 59 -0.18 -31.78 6.86
CA PRO A 59 -0.77 -31.21 5.65
C PRO A 59 -1.53 -29.90 5.89
N ASP A 60 -2.36 -29.86 6.94
CA ASP A 60 -3.19 -28.70 7.27
C ASP A 60 -2.36 -27.45 7.56
N PHE A 61 -1.19 -27.62 8.21
CA PHE A 61 -0.29 -26.51 8.48
C PHE A 61 0.36 -26.00 7.19
N ARG A 62 0.79 -26.90 6.30
CA ARG A 62 1.35 -26.51 4.99
C ARG A 62 0.32 -25.76 4.15
N GLU A 63 -0.92 -26.26 4.11
CA GLU A 63 -2.02 -25.61 3.40
C GLU A 63 -2.32 -24.23 3.99
N PHE A 64 -2.40 -24.12 5.32
CA PHE A 64 -2.57 -22.84 6.01
C PHE A 64 -1.47 -21.84 5.61
N CYS A 65 -0.19 -22.24 5.66
CA CYS A 65 0.93 -21.39 5.29
C CYS A 65 0.87 -20.98 3.81
N LYS A 66 0.54 -21.90 2.90
CA LYS A 66 0.36 -21.61 1.48
C LYS A 66 -0.75 -20.58 1.25
N THR A 67 -1.92 -20.79 1.86
CA THR A 67 -3.07 -19.89 1.72
C THR A 67 -2.79 -18.51 2.31
N GLN A 68 -2.27 -18.42 3.55
CA GLN A 68 -2.02 -17.12 4.17
C GLN A 68 -0.86 -16.38 3.49
N GLY A 69 0.21 -17.09 3.13
CA GLY A 69 1.32 -16.53 2.36
C GLY A 69 0.86 -15.98 1.01
N GLY A 70 0.11 -16.76 0.24
CA GLY A 70 -0.45 -16.31 -1.04
C GLY A 70 -1.37 -15.09 -0.90
N ARG A 71 -2.17 -15.00 0.17
CA ARG A 71 -3.01 -13.81 0.45
C ARG A 71 -2.17 -12.56 0.73
N VAL A 72 -1.07 -12.70 1.47
CA VAL A 72 -0.15 -11.57 1.73
C VAL A 72 0.47 -11.10 0.43
N LEU A 73 1.03 -12.02 -0.38
CA LEU A 73 1.65 -11.69 -1.66
C LEU A 73 0.67 -11.04 -2.64
N ASN A 74 -0.55 -11.56 -2.72
CA ASN A 74 -1.62 -11.00 -3.54
C ASN A 74 -2.01 -9.57 -3.11
N ASN A 75 -2.08 -9.31 -1.81
CA ASN A 75 -2.36 -7.96 -1.29
C ASN A 75 -1.23 -6.98 -1.64
N VAL A 76 0.03 -7.40 -1.55
CA VAL A 76 1.17 -6.58 -1.98
C VAL A 76 1.08 -6.30 -3.48
N GLY A 77 0.83 -7.32 -4.31
CA GLY A 77 0.68 -7.13 -5.76
C GLY A 77 -0.45 -6.18 -6.15
N LYS A 78 -1.58 -6.25 -5.45
CA LYS A 78 -2.70 -5.30 -5.62
C LYS A 78 -2.27 -3.87 -5.29
N LEU A 79 -1.51 -3.68 -4.22
CA LEU A 79 -1.01 -2.37 -3.82
C LEU A 79 0.00 -1.82 -4.84
N LEU A 80 0.95 -2.64 -5.28
CA LEU A 80 1.94 -2.24 -6.30
C LEU A 80 1.27 -1.86 -7.62
N LYS A 81 0.24 -2.62 -8.04
CA LYS A 81 -0.54 -2.30 -9.23
C LYS A 81 -1.33 -0.99 -9.07
N LEU A 82 -1.94 -0.77 -7.91
CA LEU A 82 -2.67 0.46 -7.60
C LEU A 82 -1.75 1.68 -7.66
N GLU A 83 -0.55 1.55 -7.11
CA GLU A 83 0.47 2.61 -7.11
C GLU A 83 1.26 2.67 -8.42
N HIS A 84 0.88 1.91 -9.46
CA HIS A 84 1.58 1.88 -10.75
C HIS A 84 3.09 1.64 -10.61
N VAL A 85 3.50 0.76 -9.70
CA VAL A 85 4.89 0.34 -9.53
C VAL A 85 5.15 -0.80 -10.51
N SER A 86 6.09 -0.59 -11.43
CA SER A 86 6.54 -1.60 -12.39
C SER A 86 7.82 -2.24 -11.87
N CYS A 87 7.72 -3.47 -11.38
CA CYS A 87 8.81 -4.28 -10.87
C CYS A 87 8.55 -5.76 -11.22
N GLY A 88 9.50 -6.64 -10.91
CA GLY A 88 9.39 -8.09 -11.12
C GLY A 88 8.30 -8.81 -10.29
N TRP A 89 7.32 -8.11 -9.73
CA TRP A 89 6.35 -8.70 -8.80
C TRP A 89 5.54 -9.83 -9.46
N PRO A 90 5.42 -11.01 -8.82
CA PRO A 90 4.75 -12.15 -9.42
C PRO A 90 3.27 -11.90 -9.66
N SER A 91 2.70 -12.57 -10.67
CA SER A 91 1.28 -12.47 -10.96
C SER A 91 0.45 -13.35 -10.02
N GLU A 92 -0.87 -13.13 -10.02
CA GLU A 92 -1.80 -13.85 -9.14
C GLU A 92 -1.78 -15.37 -9.33
N THR A 93 -1.41 -15.84 -10.52
CA THR A 93 -1.27 -17.26 -10.85
C THR A 93 0.05 -17.87 -10.36
N ASP A 94 1.07 -17.05 -10.13
CA ASP A 94 2.42 -17.54 -9.79
C ASP A 94 2.57 -17.83 -8.29
N TYR A 95 1.72 -17.22 -7.44
CA TYR A 95 1.72 -17.44 -5.99
C TYR A 95 1.40 -18.89 -5.59
N GLU A 96 0.74 -19.65 -6.46
CA GLU A 96 0.36 -21.04 -6.21
C GLU A 96 1.50 -22.04 -6.51
N HIS A 97 2.51 -21.61 -7.27
CA HIS A 97 3.53 -22.46 -7.88
C HIS A 97 4.95 -22.31 -7.29
N SER A 98 5.04 -22.02 -5.98
CA SER A 98 6.31 -22.04 -5.22
C SER A 98 7.43 -21.24 -5.89
N MET A 99 7.23 -19.94 -6.06
CA MET A 99 8.34 -19.05 -6.37
C MET A 99 9.36 -19.01 -5.22
N ASP A 100 10.62 -18.80 -5.59
CA ASP A 100 11.69 -18.61 -4.64
C ASP A 100 11.38 -17.37 -3.78
N THR A 101 11.54 -17.51 -2.47
CA THR A 101 11.37 -16.39 -1.54
C THR A 101 12.38 -15.29 -1.81
N ASP A 102 13.56 -15.64 -2.34
CA ASP A 102 14.61 -14.68 -2.66
C ASP A 102 14.21 -13.79 -3.85
N ASP A 103 13.66 -14.36 -4.93
CA ASP A 103 13.16 -13.59 -6.09
C ASP A 103 12.04 -12.60 -5.70
N ILE A 104 11.14 -13.04 -4.81
CA ILE A 104 10.06 -12.21 -4.28
C ILE A 104 10.63 -11.07 -3.46
N PHE A 105 11.65 -11.35 -2.65
CA PHE A 105 12.30 -10.34 -1.81
C PHE A 105 13.04 -9.31 -2.67
N GLU A 106 13.77 -9.73 -3.70
CA GLU A 106 14.42 -8.84 -4.65
C GLU A 106 13.40 -7.91 -5.35
N SER A 107 12.28 -8.47 -5.81
CA SER A 107 11.19 -7.69 -6.41
C SER A 107 10.58 -6.68 -5.43
N LEU A 108 10.47 -7.05 -4.15
CA LEU A 108 9.99 -6.15 -3.09
C LEU A 108 10.98 -5.01 -2.84
N VAL A 109 12.29 -5.28 -2.86
CA VAL A 109 13.33 -4.27 -2.71
C VAL A 109 13.26 -3.27 -3.86
N GLU A 110 13.19 -3.75 -5.11
CA GLU A 110 13.01 -2.89 -6.29
C GLU A 110 11.75 -2.01 -6.17
N ALA A 111 10.63 -2.60 -5.75
CA ALA A 111 9.38 -1.87 -5.54
C ALA A 111 9.51 -0.76 -4.48
N ASN A 112 10.20 -1.05 -3.37
CA ASN A 112 10.45 -0.07 -2.32
C ASN A 112 11.34 1.08 -2.82
N ASP A 113 12.37 0.80 -3.61
CA ASP A 113 13.24 1.84 -4.18
C ASP A 113 12.44 2.80 -5.08
N ILE A 114 11.58 2.27 -5.95
CA ILE A 114 10.69 3.06 -6.81
C ILE A 114 9.75 3.94 -5.97
N LEU A 115 9.16 3.38 -4.91
CA LEU A 115 8.25 4.12 -4.03
C LEU A 115 8.98 5.22 -3.26
N LEU A 116 10.18 4.94 -2.75
CA LEU A 116 10.99 5.92 -2.01
C LEU A 116 11.45 7.06 -2.91
N GLU A 117 11.89 6.79 -4.15
CA GLU A 117 12.25 7.85 -5.11
C GLU A 117 11.06 8.79 -5.41
N ARG A 118 9.85 8.24 -5.50
CA ARG A 118 8.62 9.02 -5.67
C ARG A 118 8.28 9.84 -4.43
N ILE A 119 8.43 9.27 -3.24
CA ILE A 119 8.22 9.98 -1.97
C ILE A 119 9.18 11.17 -1.88
N ASP A 120 10.47 10.96 -2.16
CA ASP A 120 11.48 12.02 -2.16
C ASP A 120 11.12 13.13 -3.16
N SER A 121 10.70 12.75 -4.37
CA SER A 121 10.23 13.70 -5.39
C SER A 121 9.03 14.54 -4.92
N CYS A 122 8.06 13.92 -4.23
CA CYS A 122 6.91 14.61 -3.67
C CYS A 122 7.29 15.53 -2.50
N LEU A 123 8.24 15.10 -1.65
CA LEU A 123 8.75 15.91 -0.55
C LEU A 123 9.52 17.14 -1.06
N ASP A 124 10.31 16.99 -2.12
CA ASP A 124 10.99 18.09 -2.80
C ASP A 124 10.01 19.10 -3.43
N GLU A 125 8.89 18.64 -3.97
CA GLU A 125 7.83 19.50 -4.49
C GLU A 125 7.10 20.25 -3.36
N ALA A 126 6.70 19.54 -2.30
CA ALA A 126 5.98 20.10 -1.16
C ALA A 126 6.82 21.12 -0.36
N SER A 127 8.13 20.88 -0.24
CA SER A 127 9.07 21.81 0.37
C SER A 127 9.43 23.00 -0.52
N GLY A 128 8.99 22.99 -1.78
CA GLY A 128 9.26 24.05 -2.74
C GLY A 128 10.70 24.08 -3.26
N LEU A 129 11.45 22.98 -3.10
CA LEU A 129 12.77 22.78 -3.70
C LEU A 129 12.66 22.57 -5.22
N ARG A 130 11.56 21.94 -5.67
CA ARG A 130 11.20 21.81 -7.10
C ARG A 130 10.14 22.81 -7.51
N LYS A 131 10.47 24.11 -7.54
CA LYS A 131 9.62 25.13 -8.19
C LYS A 131 9.63 24.91 -9.70
N ASN A 132 8.48 24.54 -10.28
CA ASN A 132 8.13 24.55 -11.70
C ASN A 132 9.29 24.98 -12.63
N ARG A 133 10.07 24.03 -13.13
CA ARG A 133 10.94 24.23 -14.29
C ARG A 133 10.06 24.35 -15.53
N LYS A 134 9.26 25.42 -15.64
CA LYS A 134 8.80 25.83 -16.97
C LYS A 134 10.08 26.00 -17.79
N PRO A 135 10.21 25.37 -18.97
CA PRO A 135 11.39 25.54 -19.80
C PRO A 135 11.51 27.03 -20.09
N VAL A 136 12.45 27.71 -19.43
CA VAL A 136 12.75 29.10 -19.75
C VAL A 136 13.58 29.03 -21.02
N LEU A 137 12.96 29.33 -22.16
CA LEU A 137 13.69 29.54 -23.40
C LEU A 137 14.77 30.60 -23.12
N PRO A 138 16.05 30.35 -23.45
CA PRO A 138 17.08 31.35 -23.32
C PRO A 138 16.66 32.60 -24.10
N LYS A 139 16.91 33.79 -23.56
CA LYS A 139 16.54 35.08 -24.21
C LYS A 139 17.03 35.19 -25.66
N SER A 140 18.07 34.44 -26.04
CA SER A 140 18.58 34.35 -27.41
C SER A 140 17.63 33.68 -28.41
N MET A 141 16.60 32.97 -27.95
CA MET A 141 15.59 32.34 -28.81
C MET A 141 14.24 33.09 -28.85
N GLN A 142 14.12 34.21 -28.11
CA GLN A 142 12.90 35.02 -28.06
C GLN A 142 12.86 36.16 -29.10
N GLN A 143 13.88 36.29 -29.94
CA GLN A 143 13.95 37.33 -30.96
C GLN A 143 14.29 36.74 -32.33
N SER A 144 13.26 36.17 -32.98
CA SER A 144 13.20 36.16 -34.44
C SER A 144 11.75 35.93 -34.86
N THR A 145 10.99 37.01 -34.93
CA THR A 145 9.81 37.04 -35.80
C THR A 145 9.77 38.42 -36.45
N PRO A 146 9.91 38.52 -37.79
CA PRO A 146 9.69 39.75 -38.53
C PRO A 146 8.20 40.13 -38.56
#